data_AF-A0A7Y3PAL3-F1
#
_entry.id   AF-A0A7Y3PAL3-F1
#
_cell.length_a   1.000
_cell.length_b   1.000
_cell.length_c   1.000
_cell.angle_alpha   90.00
_cell.angle_beta   90.00
_cell.angle_gamma   90.00
#
_symmetry.space_group_name_H-M   'P 1'
#
loop_
_entity.id
_entity.type
_entity.pdbx_description
1 polymer ?
#
loop_
_entity_poly.entity_id
_entity_poly.type
_entity_poly.pdbx_seq_one_letter_code
_entity_poly.pdbx_strand_id
1 'polypeptide(L)'
;MTAEIFFNRMSIVVSLTGLIWFFYGPWQRLMVDIARHSLFEIRDALFLMGADGQLDFGSTEYREVRENFNRSIRFAHVVTFRRLLASMIFLSSRPATPMRISEILHRIPNEPVRHSIERKWRRSTGVLALTILLRSPSMMLLFAITFPFMIIAFILDPHRVAAVDHSIKRSIEHDMELQPCLVGSSI
;
A
#
# COMPACT_ATOMS: atom_id res chain seq x y z
N MET A 1 4.17 -2.36 49.79
CA MET A 1 5.03 -1.70 48.77
C MET A 1 5.63 -2.69 47.77
N THR A 2 6.17 -3.84 48.20
CA THR A 2 6.75 -4.86 47.30
C THR A 2 5.73 -5.54 46.38
N ALA A 3 4.51 -5.79 46.86
CA ALA A 3 3.43 -6.41 46.06
C ALA A 3 2.98 -5.54 44.87
N GLU A 4 2.83 -4.22 45.07
CA GLU A 4 2.50 -3.26 44.00
C GLU A 4 3.57 -3.24 42.89
N ILE A 5 4.85 -3.22 43.30
CA ILE A 5 5.98 -3.25 42.38
C ILE A 5 5.98 -4.57 41.58
N PHE A 6 5.69 -5.69 42.24
CA PHE A 6 5.61 -6.99 41.58
C PHE A 6 4.47 -7.04 40.56
N PHE A 7 3.27 -6.58 40.94
CA PHE A 7 2.11 -6.55 40.04
C PHE A 7 2.35 -5.68 38.81
N ASN A 8 2.93 -4.49 38.98
CA ASN A 8 3.28 -3.60 37.87
C ASN A 8 4.32 -4.22 36.93
N ARG A 9 5.32 -4.94 37.46
CA ARG A 9 6.30 -5.65 36.63
C ARG A 9 5.66 -6.76 35.82
N MET A 10 4.76 -7.54 36.42
CA MET A 10 4.04 -8.61 35.74
C MET A 10 3.10 -8.07 34.66
N SER A 11 2.37 -6.98 34.92
CA SER A 11 1.47 -6.37 33.94
C SER A 11 2.23 -5.87 32.71
N ILE A 12 3.40 -5.27 32.88
CA ILE A 12 4.27 -4.83 31.78
C ILE A 12 4.72 -6.03 30.94
N VAL A 13 5.18 -7.12 31.57
CA VAL A 13 5.66 -8.32 30.84
C VAL A 13 4.52 -8.98 30.05
N VAL A 14 3.35 -9.14 30.66
CA VAL A 14 2.17 -9.71 30.00
C VAL A 14 1.73 -8.82 28.84
N SER A 15 1.68 -7.50 29.04
CA SER A 15 1.29 -6.55 27.99
C SER A 15 2.28 -6.57 26.82
N LEU A 16 3.59 -6.60 27.10
CA LEU A 16 4.62 -6.65 26.06
C LEU A 16 4.56 -7.98 25.29
N THR A 17 4.34 -9.09 25.99
CA THR A 17 4.20 -10.41 25.37
C THR A 17 2.95 -10.48 24.49
N GLY A 18 1.82 -9.98 24.98
CA GLY A 18 0.58 -9.87 24.21
C GLY A 18 0.74 -9.00 22.96
N LEU A 19 1.45 -7.86 23.09
CA LEU A 19 1.75 -6.98 21.98
C LEU A 19 2.61 -7.67 20.93
N ILE A 20 3.70 -8.33 21.34
CA ILE A 20 4.58 -9.10 20.42
C ILE A 20 3.78 -10.20 19.73
N TRP A 21 3.00 -10.99 20.47
CA TRP A 21 2.19 -12.06 19.91
C TRP A 21 1.18 -11.55 18.87
N PHE A 22 0.47 -10.47 19.19
CA PHE A 22 -0.47 -9.83 18.26
C PHE A 22 0.24 -9.32 16.99
N PHE A 23 1.40 -8.69 17.17
CA PHE A 23 2.14 -8.07 16.07
C PHE A 23 2.75 -9.08 15.10
N TYR A 24 3.23 -10.21 15.60
CA TYR A 24 3.88 -11.25 14.80
C TYR A 24 2.92 -12.36 14.33
N GLY A 25 1.73 -12.46 14.92
CA GLY A 25 0.70 -13.43 14.52
C GLY A 25 -0.41 -12.78 13.70
N PRO A 26 -1.53 -12.38 14.32
CA PRO A 26 -2.72 -11.85 13.64
C PRO A 26 -2.42 -10.68 12.68
N TRP A 27 -1.62 -9.71 13.10
CA TRP A 27 -1.33 -8.52 12.29
C TRP A 27 -0.61 -8.87 10.98
N GLN A 28 0.40 -9.75 11.04
CA GLN A 28 1.13 -10.20 9.85
C GLN A 28 0.21 -10.90 8.86
N ARG A 29 -0.72 -11.73 9.35
CA ARG A 29 -1.68 -12.46 8.51
C ARG A 29 -2.64 -11.50 7.83
N LEU A 30 -3.23 -10.57 8.59
CA LEU A 30 -4.13 -9.55 8.07
C LEU A 30 -3.47 -8.74 6.94
N MET A 31 -2.23 -8.29 7.17
CA MET A 31 -1.46 -7.54 6.17
C MET A 31 -1.26 -8.35 4.87
N VAL A 32 -0.89 -9.64 4.98
CA VAL A 32 -0.75 -10.51 3.81
C VAL A 32 -2.07 -10.71 3.07
N ASP A 33 -3.19 -10.83 3.80
CA ASP A 33 -4.50 -11.04 3.19
C ASP A 33 -5.00 -9.78 2.46
N ILE A 34 -4.74 -8.58 3.00
CA ILE A 34 -4.99 -7.30 2.31
C ILE A 34 -4.18 -7.22 1.01
N ALA A 35 -2.89 -7.56 1.06
CA ALA A 35 -2.03 -7.60 -0.12
C ALA A 35 -2.54 -8.59 -1.18
N ARG A 36 -2.96 -9.79 -0.76
CA ARG A 36 -3.54 -10.79 -1.67
C ARG A 36 -4.85 -10.32 -2.29
N HIS A 37 -5.75 -9.74 -1.47
CA HIS A 37 -7.02 -9.20 -1.94
C HIS A 37 -6.81 -8.17 -3.06
N SER A 38 -5.92 -7.20 -2.84
CA SER A 38 -5.58 -6.19 -3.84
C SER A 38 -5.04 -6.80 -5.15
N LEU A 39 -4.27 -7.87 -5.07
CA LEU A 39 -3.76 -8.56 -6.26
C LEU A 39 -4.84 -9.38 -6.98
N PHE A 40 -5.76 -10.01 -6.24
CA PHE A 40 -6.91 -10.71 -6.81
C PHE A 40 -7.83 -9.76 -7.56
N GLU A 41 -8.08 -8.55 -7.02
CA GLU A 41 -8.88 -7.53 -7.71
C GLU A 41 -8.32 -7.16 -9.09
N ILE A 42 -6.99 -7.05 -9.22
CA ILE A 42 -6.40 -6.77 -10.54
C ILE A 42 -6.55 -7.95 -11.48
N ARG A 43 -6.30 -9.17 -10.98
CA ARG A 43 -6.43 -10.39 -11.78
C ARG A 43 -7.86 -10.53 -12.31
N ASP A 44 -8.84 -10.26 -11.47
CA ASP A 44 -10.25 -10.37 -11.84
C ASP A 44 -10.64 -9.27 -12.83
N ALA A 45 -10.10 -8.05 -12.68
CA ALA A 45 -10.25 -6.99 -13.68
C ALA A 45 -9.63 -7.37 -15.04
N LEU A 46 -8.46 -8.02 -15.04
CA LEU A 46 -7.82 -8.52 -16.26
C LEU A 46 -8.66 -9.62 -16.93
N PHE A 47 -9.28 -10.49 -16.12
CA PHE A 47 -10.16 -11.54 -16.62
C PHE A 47 -11.43 -10.95 -17.27
N LEU A 48 -12.05 -9.95 -16.63
CA LEU A 48 -13.21 -9.24 -17.19
C LEU A 48 -12.87 -8.56 -18.52
N MET A 49 -11.71 -7.89 -18.62
CA MET A 49 -11.25 -7.32 -19.88
C MET A 49 -11.08 -8.38 -20.99
N GLY A 50 -10.64 -9.59 -20.61
CA GLY A 50 -10.59 -10.70 -21.56
C GLY A 50 -11.96 -11.21 -21.98
N ALA A 51 -12.90 -11.29 -21.03
CA ALA A 51 -14.27 -11.73 -21.29
C ALA A 51 -15.03 -10.72 -22.19
N ASP A 52 -14.76 -9.43 -22.03
CA ASP A 52 -15.32 -8.34 -22.83
C ASP A 52 -14.70 -8.25 -24.25
N GLY A 53 -13.75 -9.14 -24.59
CA GLY A 53 -13.05 -9.14 -25.87
C GLY A 53 -12.03 -8.00 -26.04
N GLN A 54 -11.73 -7.27 -24.97
CA GLN A 54 -10.75 -6.17 -25.01
C GLN A 54 -9.30 -6.69 -25.02
N LEU A 55 -9.09 -7.92 -24.56
CA LEU A 55 -7.80 -8.59 -24.51
C LEU A 55 -7.98 -10.07 -24.87
N ASP A 56 -7.24 -10.57 -25.85
CA ASP A 56 -7.36 -11.98 -26.23
C ASP A 56 -6.75 -12.88 -25.15
N PHE A 57 -7.51 -13.88 -24.68
CA PHE A 57 -7.03 -14.89 -23.73
C PHE A 57 -5.88 -15.73 -24.31
N GLY A 58 -5.80 -15.86 -25.63
CA GLY A 58 -4.72 -16.54 -26.35
C GLY A 58 -3.44 -15.72 -26.48
N SER A 59 -3.50 -14.40 -26.27
CA SER A 59 -2.36 -13.51 -26.44
C SER A 59 -1.24 -13.80 -25.43
N THR A 60 0.00 -13.66 -25.89
CA THR A 60 1.19 -13.84 -25.05
C THR A 60 1.19 -12.84 -23.89
N GLU A 61 0.77 -11.60 -24.14
CA GLU A 61 0.70 -10.52 -23.18
C GLU A 61 -0.27 -10.85 -22.04
N TYR A 62 -1.48 -11.33 -22.37
CA TYR A 62 -2.46 -11.74 -21.36
C TYR A 62 -1.87 -12.81 -20.43
N ARG A 63 -1.23 -13.84 -21.02
CA ARG A 63 -0.64 -14.95 -20.28
C ARG A 63 0.50 -14.48 -19.37
N GLU A 64 1.41 -13.66 -19.89
CA GLU A 64 2.54 -13.13 -19.12
C GLU A 64 2.07 -12.26 -17.94
N VAL A 65 1.10 -11.36 -18.17
CA VAL A 65 0.53 -10.51 -17.12
C VAL A 65 -0.17 -11.37 -16.06
N ARG A 66 -1.00 -12.33 -16.47
CA ARG A 66 -1.69 -13.25 -15.56
C ARG A 66 -0.72 -14.09 -14.73
N GLU A 67 0.32 -14.62 -15.35
CA GLU A 67 1.36 -15.39 -14.66
C GLU A 67 2.12 -14.54 -13.65
N ASN A 68 2.39 -13.27 -13.96
CA ASN A 68 3.05 -12.37 -13.02
C ASN A 68 2.17 -12.05 -11.80
N PHE A 69 0.86 -11.86 -12.00
CA PHE A 69 -0.09 -11.72 -10.89
C PHE A 69 -0.17 -12.97 -10.04
N ASN A 70 -0.27 -14.15 -10.65
CA ASN A 70 -0.28 -15.43 -9.92
C ASN A 70 0.99 -15.62 -9.09
N ARG A 71 2.16 -15.30 -9.65
CA ARG A 71 3.42 -15.31 -8.90
C ARG A 71 3.39 -14.33 -7.73
N SER A 72 2.93 -13.09 -7.96
CA SER A 72 2.82 -12.06 -6.92
C SER A 72 1.90 -12.51 -5.78
N ILE A 73 0.74 -13.11 -6.09
CA ILE A 73 -0.20 -13.64 -5.09
C ILE A 73 0.43 -14.78 -4.29
N ARG A 74 1.07 -15.74 -4.97
CA ARG A 74 1.74 -16.89 -4.33
C ARG A 74 2.84 -16.42 -3.39
N PHE A 75 3.64 -15.44 -3.81
CA PHE A 75 4.80 -14.96 -3.07
C PHE A 75 4.53 -13.72 -2.20
N ALA A 76 3.28 -13.22 -2.12
CA ALA A 76 2.93 -12.03 -1.32
C ALA A 76 3.38 -12.16 0.16
N HIS A 77 3.28 -13.36 0.73
CA HIS A 77 3.71 -13.65 2.10
C HIS A 77 5.23 -13.70 2.28
N VAL A 78 6.00 -13.84 1.20
CA VAL A 78 7.46 -13.89 1.21
C VAL A 78 8.06 -12.50 1.07
N VAL A 79 7.31 -11.56 0.47
CA VAL A 79 7.77 -10.19 0.30
C VAL A 79 7.87 -9.53 1.67
N THR A 80 9.11 -9.34 2.11
CA THR A 80 9.48 -8.68 3.36
C THR A 80 10.52 -7.62 3.03
N PHE A 81 10.53 -6.52 3.78
CA PHE A 81 11.44 -5.41 3.50
C PHE A 81 12.91 -5.86 3.43
N ARG A 82 13.33 -6.77 4.32
CA ARG A 82 14.69 -7.33 4.33
C ARG A 82 15.02 -8.09 3.05
N ARG A 83 14.09 -8.90 2.52
CA ARG A 83 14.29 -9.62 1.27
C ARG A 83 14.28 -8.68 0.07
N LEU A 84 13.45 -7.63 0.11
CA LEU A 84 13.42 -6.60 -0.92
C LEU A 84 14.73 -5.81 -0.94
N LEU A 85 15.22 -5.39 0.23
CA LEU A 85 16.52 -4.72 0.36
C LEU A 85 17.68 -5.63 -0.04
N ALA A 86 17.70 -6.87 0.44
CA ALA A 86 18.69 -7.86 0.02
C ALA A 86 18.63 -8.07 -1.50
N SER A 87 17.45 -8.13 -2.09
CA SER A 87 17.32 -8.24 -3.54
C SER A 87 17.89 -7.02 -4.26
N MET A 88 17.66 -5.80 -3.76
CA MET A 88 18.25 -4.58 -4.35
C MET A 88 19.78 -4.58 -4.28
N ILE A 89 20.35 -5.06 -3.17
CA ILE A 89 21.81 -5.10 -2.97
C ILE A 89 22.45 -6.22 -3.80
N PHE A 90 21.89 -7.43 -3.78
CA PHE A 90 22.50 -8.62 -4.37
C PHE A 90 22.11 -8.89 -5.83
N LEU A 91 20.96 -8.41 -6.32
CA LEU A 91 20.59 -8.55 -7.75
C LEU A 91 21.30 -7.53 -8.65
N SER A 92 22.03 -6.55 -8.09
CA SER A 92 22.91 -5.68 -8.88
C SER A 92 23.96 -6.48 -9.69
N SER A 93 24.22 -7.74 -9.31
CA SER A 93 25.23 -8.60 -9.93
C SER A 93 24.68 -9.78 -10.75
N ARG A 94 23.36 -9.90 -10.99
CA ARG A 94 22.80 -10.98 -11.84
C ARG A 94 21.81 -10.47 -12.89
N PRO A 95 21.92 -10.91 -14.16
CA PRO A 95 20.91 -10.65 -15.18
C PRO A 95 19.72 -11.59 -14.93
N ALA A 96 18.83 -11.17 -14.04
CA ALA A 96 17.52 -11.80 -13.89
C ALA A 96 16.48 -10.69 -13.82
N THR A 97 16.21 -10.07 -14.97
CA THR A 97 15.03 -9.24 -15.16
C THR A 97 13.86 -10.19 -15.45
N PRO A 98 12.99 -10.53 -14.48
CA PRO A 98 11.61 -10.78 -14.86
C PRO A 98 11.16 -9.51 -15.59
N MET A 99 10.71 -9.67 -16.83
CA MET A 99 10.22 -8.60 -17.69
C MET A 99 9.34 -7.66 -16.84
N ARG A 100 9.69 -6.38 -16.79
CA ARG A 100 8.96 -5.43 -15.93
C ARG A 100 7.52 -5.42 -16.44
N ILE A 101 6.53 -5.46 -15.55
CA ILE A 101 5.11 -5.38 -15.95
C ILE A 101 4.88 -4.22 -16.92
N SER A 102 5.57 -3.09 -16.74
CA SER A 102 5.53 -1.96 -17.66
C SER A 102 5.88 -2.31 -19.11
N GLU A 103 6.89 -3.16 -19.32
CA GLU A 103 7.30 -3.61 -20.65
C GLU A 103 6.23 -4.50 -21.30
N ILE A 104 5.62 -5.40 -20.52
CA ILE A 104 4.52 -6.25 -20.99
C ILE A 104 3.29 -5.40 -21.34
N LEU A 105 2.96 -4.42 -20.49
CA LEU A 105 1.84 -3.51 -20.71
C LEU A 105 2.01 -2.66 -21.97
N HIS A 106 3.24 -2.25 -22.32
CA HIS A 106 3.49 -1.49 -23.55
C HIS A 106 3.23 -2.29 -24.84
N ARG A 107 3.26 -3.63 -24.79
CA ARG A 107 2.93 -4.49 -25.93
C ARG A 107 1.43 -4.61 -26.19
N ILE A 108 0.59 -4.23 -25.23
CA ILE A 108 -0.86 -4.25 -25.41
C ILE A 108 -1.25 -3.13 -26.38
N PRO A 109 -1.89 -3.45 -27.53
CA PRO A 109 -2.19 -2.46 -28.57
C PRO A 109 -3.28 -1.46 -28.16
N ASN A 110 -4.18 -1.88 -27.25
CA ASN A 110 -5.34 -1.09 -26.85
C ASN A 110 -4.99 -0.12 -25.71
N GLU A 111 -4.81 1.16 -26.04
CA GLU A 111 -4.43 2.25 -25.12
C GLU A 111 -5.32 2.39 -23.86
N PRO A 112 -6.66 2.46 -23.96
CA PRO A 112 -7.52 2.58 -22.78
C PRO A 112 -7.43 1.36 -21.85
N VAL A 113 -7.26 0.16 -22.42
CA VAL A 113 -7.08 -1.08 -21.63
C VAL A 113 -5.77 -1.02 -20.87
N ARG A 114 -4.69 -0.64 -21.57
CA ARG A 114 -3.36 -0.47 -20.98
C ARG A 114 -3.38 0.49 -19.80
N HIS A 115 -3.96 1.67 -19.95
CA HIS A 115 -4.07 2.65 -18.87
C HIS A 115 -4.93 2.16 -17.69
N SER A 116 -6.01 1.43 -17.97
CA SER A 116 -6.85 0.86 -16.92
C SER A 116 -6.09 -0.16 -16.06
N ILE A 117 -5.33 -1.06 -16.71
CA ILE A 117 -4.48 -2.04 -16.02
C ILE A 117 -3.35 -1.35 -15.27
N GLU A 118 -2.68 -0.37 -15.89
CA GLU A 118 -1.57 0.36 -15.26
C GLU A 118 -2.02 1.11 -14.00
N ARG A 119 -3.17 1.78 -14.04
CA ARG A 119 -3.73 2.48 -12.87
C ARG A 119 -4.04 1.50 -11.73
N LYS A 120 -4.65 0.36 -12.04
CA LYS A 120 -4.93 -0.70 -11.06
C LYS A 120 -3.63 -1.30 -10.49
N TRP A 121 -2.63 -1.49 -11.33
CA TRP A 121 -1.30 -1.96 -10.95
C TRP A 121 -0.59 -0.99 -10.00
N ARG A 122 -0.58 0.32 -10.30
CA ARG A 122 0.02 1.34 -9.43
C ARG A 122 -0.65 1.36 -8.06
N ARG A 123 -1.98 1.29 -8.02
CA ARG A 123 -2.75 1.23 -6.75
C ARG A 123 -2.34 0.00 -5.93
N SER A 124 -2.30 -1.18 -6.52
CA SER A 124 -1.95 -2.40 -5.79
C SER A 124 -0.48 -2.47 -5.40
N THR A 125 0.42 -1.91 -6.22
CA THR A 125 1.82 -1.77 -5.84
C THR A 125 1.98 -0.85 -4.63
N GLY A 126 1.19 0.22 -4.53
CA GLY A 126 1.12 1.07 -3.35
C GLY A 126 0.63 0.30 -2.11
N VAL A 127 -0.43 -0.50 -2.24
CA VAL A 127 -0.94 -1.36 -1.15
C VAL A 127 0.12 -2.38 -0.73
N LEU A 128 0.80 -3.02 -1.68
CA LEU A 128 1.89 -3.96 -1.39
C LEU A 128 3.05 -3.27 -0.67
N ALA A 129 3.49 -2.10 -1.14
CA ALA A 129 4.55 -1.33 -0.51
C ALA A 129 4.17 -0.94 0.94
N LEU A 130 2.95 -0.48 1.14
CA LEU A 130 2.42 -0.17 2.46
C LEU A 130 2.38 -1.41 3.36
N THR A 131 1.93 -2.55 2.81
CA THR A 131 1.89 -3.83 3.52
C THR A 131 3.30 -4.25 3.94
N ILE A 132 4.29 -4.15 3.06
CA ILE A 132 5.70 -4.47 3.35
C ILE A 132 6.24 -3.59 4.48
N LEU A 133 5.89 -2.30 4.47
CA LEU A 133 6.30 -1.33 5.48
C LEU A 133 5.66 -1.64 6.84
N LEU A 134 4.33 -1.79 6.89
CA LEU A 134 3.56 -2.11 8.11
C LEU A 134 3.86 -3.50 8.67
N ARG A 135 4.39 -4.39 7.84
CA ARG A 135 4.77 -5.74 8.24
C ARG A 135 6.16 -5.79 8.89
N SER A 136 7.04 -4.83 8.61
CA SER A 136 8.43 -4.85 9.08
C SER A 136 8.53 -4.27 10.49
N PRO A 137 8.81 -5.08 11.54
CA PRO A 137 8.86 -4.60 12.92
C PRO A 137 9.94 -3.53 13.13
N SER A 138 11.06 -3.66 12.41
CA SER A 138 12.14 -2.66 12.43
C SER A 138 11.69 -1.31 11.88
N MET A 139 10.89 -1.30 10.82
CA MET A 139 10.36 -0.06 10.24
C MET A 139 9.32 0.55 11.16
N MET A 140 8.50 -0.27 11.81
CA MET A 140 7.54 0.23 12.78
C MET A 140 8.21 0.79 14.03
N LEU A 141 9.28 0.17 14.51
CA LEU A 141 10.04 0.69 15.63
C LEU A 141 10.75 2.00 15.25
N LEU A 142 11.35 2.06 14.05
CA LEU A 142 11.91 3.29 13.51
C LEU A 142 10.85 4.38 13.42
N PHE A 143 9.67 4.07 12.87
CA PHE A 143 8.56 5.02 12.72
C PHE A 143 8.02 5.47 14.08
N ALA A 144 7.84 4.56 15.04
CA ALA A 144 7.41 4.89 16.40
C ALA A 144 8.38 5.86 17.10
N ILE A 145 9.68 5.74 16.80
CA ILE A 145 10.70 6.67 17.31
C ILE A 145 10.69 7.99 16.53
N THR A 146 10.70 7.97 15.19
CA THR A 146 10.89 9.18 14.37
C THR A 146 9.63 10.03 14.18
N PHE A 147 8.46 9.40 14.20
CA PHE A 147 7.16 10.06 14.01
C PHE A 147 6.88 11.19 15.01
N PRO A 148 7.09 11.04 16.34
CA PRO A 148 6.90 12.16 17.27
C PRO A 148 7.85 13.33 16.97
N PHE A 149 9.11 13.07 16.58
CA PHE A 149 10.02 14.13 16.18
C PHE A 149 9.58 14.84 14.89
N MET A 150 9.06 14.10 13.90
CA MET A 150 8.50 14.72 12.69
C MET A 150 7.28 15.58 13.00
N ILE A 151 6.39 15.15 13.90
CA ILE A 151 5.24 15.96 14.33
C ILE A 151 5.73 17.23 15.02
N ILE A 152 6.68 17.12 15.94
CA ILE A 152 7.25 18.28 16.63
C ILE A 152 7.88 19.23 15.62
N ALA A 153 8.71 18.73 14.70
CA ALA A 153 9.34 19.54 13.66
C ALA A 153 8.30 20.21 12.74
N PHE A 154 7.22 19.50 12.39
CA PHE A 154 6.12 20.05 11.58
C PHE A 154 5.35 21.16 12.32
N ILE A 155 5.07 20.98 13.61
CA ILE A 155 4.42 22.00 14.46
C ILE A 155 5.34 23.22 14.66
N LEU A 156 6.64 22.99 14.78
CA LEU A 156 7.64 24.05 14.95
C LEU A 156 7.99 24.80 13.66
N ASP A 157 7.48 24.37 12.49
CA ASP A 157 7.67 25.07 11.22
C ASP A 157 6.46 25.99 10.92
N PRO A 158 6.48 27.26 11.38
CA PRO A 158 5.34 28.17 11.25
C PRO A 158 4.96 28.45 9.79
N HIS A 159 5.92 28.33 8.85
CA HIS A 159 5.65 28.54 7.43
C HIS A 159 4.77 27.43 6.84
N ARG A 160 4.95 26.18 7.27
CA ARG A 160 4.12 25.05 6.82
C ARG A 160 2.72 25.12 7.39
N VAL A 161 2.58 25.52 8.65
CA VAL A 161 1.26 25.68 9.30
C VAL A 161 0.45 26.77 8.58
N ALA A 162 1.07 27.90 8.26
CA ALA A 162 0.41 28.98 7.50
C ALA A 162 -0.01 28.54 6.08
N ALA A 163 0.79 27.71 5.41
CA ALA A 163 0.46 27.22 4.06
C ALA A 163 -0.72 26.23 4.06
N VAL A 164 -0.84 25.38 5.08
CA VAL A 164 -1.98 24.46 5.24
C VAL A 164 -3.25 25.23 5.53
N ASP A 165 -3.19 26.22 6.42
CA ASP A 165 -4.33 27.09 6.75
C ASP A 165 -4.89 27.79 5.50
N HIS A 166 -4.01 28.35 4.67
CA HIS A 166 -4.40 28.96 3.39
C HIS A 166 -5.03 27.98 2.39
N SER A 167 -4.65 26.70 2.42
CA SER A 167 -5.21 25.68 1.52
C SER A 167 -6.59 25.21 1.97
N ILE A 168 -6.80 25.10 3.30
CA ILE A 168 -8.10 24.77 3.89
C ILE A 168 -9.09 25.90 3.64
N LYS A 169 -8.69 27.16 3.86
CA LYS A 169 -9.56 28.32 3.64
C LYS A 169 -10.05 28.41 2.19
N ARG A 170 -9.17 28.18 1.21
CA ARG A 170 -9.55 28.13 -0.21
C ARG A 170 -10.52 26.99 -0.55
N SER A 171 -10.36 25.83 0.08
CA SER A 171 -11.26 24.70 -0.16
C SER A 171 -12.66 24.98 0.39
N ILE A 172 -12.75 25.58 1.58
CA ILE A 172 -14.04 25.98 2.19
C ILE A 172 -14.74 27.08 1.38
N GLU A 173 -14.00 28.10 0.93
CA GLU A 173 -14.56 29.17 0.09
C GLU A 173 -15.11 28.60 -1.23
N HIS A 174 -14.37 27.71 -1.88
CA HIS A 174 -14.81 27.04 -3.10
C HIS A 174 -16.07 26.17 -2.88
N ASP A 175 -16.19 25.47 -1.75
CA ASP A 175 -17.37 24.67 -1.43
C ASP A 175 -18.59 25.55 -1.11
N MET A 176 -18.39 26.70 -0.45
CA MET A 176 -19.44 27.67 -0.16
C MET A 176 -19.99 28.35 -1.41
N GLU A 177 -19.15 28.65 -2.41
CA GLU A 177 -19.59 29.25 -3.67
C GLU A 177 -20.45 28.30 -4.53
N LEU A 178 -20.29 26.99 -4.36
CA LEU A 178 -21.06 25.98 -5.10
C LEU A 178 -22.42 25.65 -4.45
N GLN A 179 -22.58 25.94 -3.16
CA GLN A 179 -23.79 25.63 -2.39
C GLN A 179 -25.07 26.44 -2.75
N PRO A 180 -25.03 27.73 -3.17
CA PRO A 180 -26.27 28.48 -3.48
C PRO A 180 -27.02 27.97 -4.72
N CYS A 181 -26.38 27.20 -5.62
CA CYS A 181 -27.05 26.67 -6.81
C CYS A 181 -27.95 25.45 -6.54
N LEU A 182 -27.78 24.73 -5.41
CA LEU A 182 -28.52 23.49 -5.14
C LEU A 182 -29.81 23.70 -4.33
N VAL A 183 -29.99 24.85 -3.69
CA VAL A 183 -31.18 25.14 -2.87
C VAL A 183 -32.37 25.64 -3.71
N GLY A 184 -32.15 26.00 -4.98
CA GLY A 184 -33.17 26.55 -5.88
C GLY A 184 -33.89 25.58 -6.83
N SER A 185 -33.56 24.27 -6.85
CA SER A 185 -34.10 23.32 -7.86
C SER A 185 -35.10 22.29 -7.31
N SER A 186 -35.52 22.42 -6.05
CA SER A 186 -36.43 21.48 -5.38
C SER A 186 -37.77 22.11 -4.97
N ILE A 187 -38.33 22.97 -5.84
CA ILE A 187 -39.73 23.43 -5.77
C ILE A 187 -40.39 23.17 -7.13
#